data_AF-A0A8J3IC97-F1
#
_entry.id   AF-A0A8J3IC97-F1
#
_cell.length_a   1.000
_cell.length_b   1.000
_cell.length_c   1.000
_cell.angle_alpha   90.00
_cell.angle_beta   90.00
_cell.angle_gamma   90.00
#
_symmetry.space_group_name_H-M   'P 1'
#
loop_
_entity.id
_entity.type
_entity.pdbx_description
1 polymer ?
#
loop_
_entity_poly.entity_id
_entity_poly.type
_entity_poly.pdbx_seq_one_letter_code
_entity_poly.pdbx_strand_id
1 'polypeptide(L)'
;MTSSHLPRMPGFTNGHIVIVGASLAGLRAAETLRAEGFPGQLTLIGDEPYEPYDRPPLSKTVQAGWISEEHTTLPRRRDVAAEWLLGTPATRLDLPNRHVLLADGRQVPFDRLLISTGTRARPWPDKEQASLDGVFTLRTRDDAARLHARLAARPKRVLVIGAGFTGSEVASVCRELGLEVTVTERSAAPLAGALGQAAGTFAAYLQRQHGVDLRCNTTVMALEGDAQKKLRCARLSDGSELDVEVAVVALGSLRNTEWLQDAGLAADARGVVCDAACRAFNVDGMVTNDIFVAGDVARWPHPLYDGQLLVVEHWSNAVTQAEAAAHNMLATAATRRAHKHLPFFWSNQFGVNIKAIGLPTIADTIVLTQGSSEERRLIAAYGHQGRIVAAVAVNAPRSLPAYQALIEARAPFPPELHASNEPAKLHPLPAGFPQRGQPTHDPGAEPTGAGPSTPEQEIQEEVLKLLDPRVLFGAPPLRYCTRTALAWRRDLPCQKDTQEKYTHDTNIDCSSRETVLPAARPVQSSQSVSTLYPLARDTGLSARGWDLCRQHISGDQLAAPRSTDQFRRTQEHTRGWRPGCIGASLTHATVHFYRSS
;
A
#
# COMPACT_ATOMS: atom_id res chain seq x y z
N MET A 1 13.48 -35.77 -6.36
CA MET A 1 12.02 -35.89 -6.13
C MET A 1 11.33 -35.58 -7.44
N THR A 2 10.25 -36.29 -7.78
CA THR A 2 9.63 -36.27 -9.12
C THR A 2 8.76 -35.03 -9.33
N SER A 3 8.84 -34.44 -10.52
CA SER A 3 7.91 -33.38 -10.95
C SER A 3 6.56 -34.02 -11.26
N SER A 4 5.54 -33.70 -10.46
CA SER A 4 4.16 -34.11 -10.71
C SER A 4 3.61 -33.37 -11.93
N HIS A 5 3.45 -34.09 -13.04
CA HIS A 5 2.70 -33.60 -14.19
C HIS A 5 1.22 -33.44 -13.81
N LEU A 6 0.81 -32.19 -13.57
CA LEU A 6 -0.61 -31.83 -13.46
C LEU A 6 -1.33 -32.19 -14.78
N PRO A 7 -2.57 -32.72 -14.73
CA PRO A 7 -3.32 -33.07 -15.93
C PRO A 7 -3.72 -31.80 -16.69
N ARG A 8 -2.93 -31.48 -17.72
CA ARG A 8 -3.15 -30.35 -18.64
C ARG A 8 -4.35 -30.61 -19.55
N MET A 9 -4.95 -29.53 -20.05
CA MET A 9 -5.88 -29.59 -21.19
C MET A 9 -5.21 -30.26 -22.41
N PRO A 10 -5.73 -31.38 -22.94
CA PRO A 10 -5.21 -31.95 -24.18
C PRO A 10 -5.31 -30.94 -25.34
N GLY A 11 -4.26 -30.82 -26.14
CA GLY A 11 -4.22 -29.93 -27.31
C GLY A 11 -3.69 -28.51 -27.07
N PHE A 12 -3.75 -27.96 -25.85
CA PHE A 12 -3.30 -26.56 -25.59
C PHE A 12 -1.76 -26.41 -25.48
N THR A 13 -0.99 -27.24 -26.18
CA THR A 13 0.49 -27.20 -26.18
C THR A 13 1.08 -26.31 -27.26
N ASN A 14 0.31 -25.95 -28.29
CA ASN A 14 0.80 -25.24 -29.48
C ASN A 14 0.04 -23.94 -29.80
N GLY A 15 -0.87 -23.50 -28.93
CA GLY A 15 -1.67 -22.29 -29.14
C GLY A 15 -0.91 -20.98 -28.86
N HIS A 16 -1.62 -19.86 -29.03
CA HIS A 16 -1.09 -18.51 -28.81
C HIS A 16 -1.75 -17.85 -27.58
N ILE A 17 -0.97 -17.45 -26.58
CA ILE A 17 -1.46 -16.61 -25.48
C ILE A 17 -1.00 -15.17 -25.68
N VAL A 18 -1.95 -14.24 -25.64
CA VAL A 18 -1.71 -12.80 -25.66
C VAL A 18 -1.93 -12.22 -24.26
N ILE A 19 -1.02 -11.33 -23.83
CA ILE A 19 -1.08 -10.64 -22.55
C ILE A 19 -1.08 -9.14 -22.82
N VAL A 20 -2.17 -8.44 -22.48
CA VAL A 20 -2.30 -6.99 -22.68
C VAL A 20 -2.01 -6.29 -21.35
N GLY A 21 -0.92 -5.52 -21.32
CA GLY A 21 -0.35 -4.91 -20.12
C GLY A 21 1.01 -5.52 -19.75
N ALA A 22 2.07 -5.15 -20.49
CA ALA A 22 3.47 -5.55 -20.29
C ALA A 22 4.13 -4.94 -19.03
N SER A 23 3.43 -4.98 -17.89
CA SER A 23 3.86 -4.50 -16.57
C SER A 23 4.06 -5.68 -15.61
N LEU A 24 4.21 -5.42 -14.31
CA LEU A 24 4.44 -6.43 -13.26
C LEU A 24 3.53 -7.67 -13.39
N ALA A 25 2.22 -7.48 -13.53
CA ALA A 25 1.25 -8.57 -13.66
C ALA A 25 1.50 -9.40 -14.94
N GLY A 26 1.65 -8.75 -16.09
CA GLY A 26 1.93 -9.42 -17.36
C GLY A 26 3.25 -10.21 -17.35
N LEU A 27 4.31 -9.64 -16.75
CA LEU A 27 5.58 -10.34 -16.57
C LEU A 27 5.42 -11.60 -15.69
N ARG A 28 4.78 -11.49 -14.51
CA ARG A 28 4.62 -12.65 -13.62
C ARG A 28 3.67 -13.71 -14.18
N ALA A 29 2.70 -13.31 -15.00
CA ALA A 29 1.89 -14.26 -15.77
C ALA A 29 2.73 -15.00 -16.81
N ALA A 30 3.50 -14.30 -17.64
CA ALA A 30 4.33 -14.91 -18.69
C ALA A 30 5.43 -15.82 -18.11
N GLU A 31 6.07 -15.41 -17.01
CA GLU A 31 6.99 -16.24 -16.23
C GLU A 31 6.29 -17.49 -15.67
N THR A 32 5.02 -17.40 -15.24
CA THR A 32 4.26 -18.54 -14.72
C THR A 32 3.83 -19.49 -15.85
N LEU A 33 3.42 -18.98 -17.01
CA LEU A 33 3.13 -19.80 -18.19
C LEU A 33 4.35 -20.63 -18.61
N ARG A 34 5.55 -20.03 -18.65
CA ARG A 34 6.79 -20.78 -18.89
C ARG A 34 7.20 -21.67 -17.69
N ALA A 35 6.89 -21.29 -16.44
CA ALA A 35 7.16 -22.12 -15.27
C ALA A 35 6.36 -23.43 -15.26
N GLU A 36 5.08 -23.35 -15.64
CA GLU A 36 4.19 -24.52 -15.75
C GLU A 36 4.29 -25.21 -17.11
N GLY A 37 5.24 -24.76 -17.96
CA GLY A 37 5.71 -25.44 -19.16
C GLY A 37 4.77 -25.34 -20.36
N PHE A 38 4.13 -24.18 -20.56
CA PHE A 38 3.48 -23.82 -21.81
C PHE A 38 4.54 -23.65 -22.93
N PRO A 39 4.48 -24.42 -24.03
CA PRO A 39 5.45 -24.31 -25.14
C PRO A 39 5.07 -23.28 -26.21
N GLY A 40 3.79 -22.89 -26.29
CA GLY A 40 3.24 -22.11 -27.40
C GLY A 40 3.69 -20.64 -27.48
N GLN A 41 3.13 -19.90 -28.44
CA GLN A 41 3.47 -18.50 -28.68
C GLN A 41 3.00 -17.62 -27.51
N LEU A 42 3.87 -16.71 -27.07
CA LEU A 42 3.54 -15.64 -26.13
C LEU A 42 3.79 -14.29 -26.80
N THR A 43 2.80 -13.40 -26.73
CA THR A 43 2.95 -11.99 -27.11
C THR A 43 2.51 -11.10 -25.95
N LEU A 44 3.38 -10.22 -25.48
CA LEU A 44 3.06 -9.20 -24.47
C LEU A 44 2.92 -7.84 -25.16
N ILE A 45 1.82 -7.15 -24.88
CA ILE A 45 1.47 -5.85 -25.46
C ILE A 45 1.55 -4.76 -24.38
N GLY A 46 2.23 -3.66 -24.66
CA GLY A 46 2.43 -2.55 -23.73
C GLY A 46 2.32 -1.19 -24.42
N ASP A 47 1.65 -0.26 -23.76
CA ASP A 47 1.53 1.15 -24.15
C ASP A 47 2.82 1.94 -23.86
N GLU A 48 3.50 1.64 -22.76
CA GLU A 48 4.82 2.20 -22.45
C GLU A 48 5.94 1.55 -23.30
N PRO A 49 6.98 2.29 -23.73
CA PRO A 49 8.07 1.79 -24.59
C PRO A 49 9.17 1.03 -23.82
N TYR A 50 8.86 0.51 -22.63
CA TYR A 50 9.85 0.01 -21.67
C TYR A 50 9.60 -1.46 -21.29
N GLU A 51 10.69 -2.20 -21.05
CA GLU A 51 10.65 -3.48 -20.35
C GLU A 51 9.97 -3.33 -18.96
N PRO A 52 9.33 -4.38 -18.41
CA PRO A 52 8.58 -4.28 -17.17
C PRO A 52 9.46 -3.78 -16.01
N TYR A 53 8.96 -2.79 -15.28
CA TYR A 53 9.69 -2.12 -14.20
C TYR A 53 8.81 -1.91 -12.95
N ASP A 54 9.44 -1.67 -11.82
CA ASP A 54 8.78 -1.61 -10.52
C ASP A 54 8.28 -0.19 -10.21
N ARG A 55 7.00 -0.07 -9.84
CA ARG A 55 6.34 1.22 -9.62
C ARG A 55 6.41 1.79 -8.19
N PRO A 56 6.45 0.99 -7.10
CA PRO A 56 6.62 1.50 -5.74
C PRO A 56 7.84 2.42 -5.47
N PRO A 57 9.00 2.29 -6.16
CA PRO A 57 10.12 3.22 -6.03
C PRO A 57 9.87 4.62 -6.63
N LEU A 58 8.97 4.75 -7.61
CA LEU A 58 8.78 5.97 -8.41
C LEU A 58 8.33 7.18 -7.59
N SER A 59 7.64 6.96 -6.46
CA SER A 59 7.18 7.99 -5.51
C SER A 59 8.10 8.16 -4.29
N LYS A 60 9.21 7.43 -4.25
CA LYS A 60 10.09 7.30 -3.07
C LYS A 60 11.55 7.55 -3.48
N THR A 61 12.34 6.48 -3.58
CA THR A 61 13.78 6.50 -3.82
C THR A 61 14.17 7.09 -5.18
N VAL A 62 13.27 7.09 -6.17
CA VAL A 62 13.48 7.81 -7.43
C VAL A 62 13.34 9.33 -7.23
N GLN A 63 12.24 9.79 -6.61
CA GLN A 63 12.06 11.24 -6.36
C GLN A 63 13.16 11.80 -5.44
N ALA A 64 13.56 11.02 -4.43
CA ALA A 64 14.65 11.38 -3.51
C ALA A 64 16.05 11.30 -4.15
N GLY A 65 16.19 10.82 -5.39
CA GLY A 65 17.47 10.73 -6.10
C GLY A 65 18.41 9.63 -5.59
N TRP A 66 17.92 8.67 -4.80
CA TRP A 66 18.72 7.55 -4.30
C TRP A 66 19.01 6.52 -5.42
N ILE A 67 18.12 6.42 -6.42
CA ILE A 67 18.28 5.65 -7.66
C ILE A 67 17.68 6.43 -8.83
N SER A 68 18.15 6.17 -10.06
CA SER A 68 17.43 6.59 -11.27
C SER A 68 16.16 5.76 -11.48
N GLU A 69 15.24 6.28 -12.28
CA GLU A 69 14.05 5.55 -12.72
C GLU A 69 14.41 4.33 -13.59
N GLU A 70 15.54 4.35 -14.29
CA GLU A 70 16.04 3.21 -15.10
C GLU A 70 16.35 1.98 -14.22
N HIS A 71 16.88 2.21 -13.03
CA HIS A 71 17.21 1.17 -12.06
C HIS A 71 15.97 0.55 -11.38
N THR A 72 14.76 0.90 -11.80
CA THR A 72 13.52 0.23 -11.36
C THR A 72 13.16 -1.02 -12.16
N THR A 73 13.90 -1.34 -13.24
CA THR A 73 13.67 -2.52 -14.10
C THR A 73 13.47 -3.82 -13.31
N LEU A 74 12.39 -4.56 -13.56
CA LEU A 74 12.06 -5.77 -12.79
C LEU A 74 12.96 -6.93 -13.22
N PRO A 75 13.62 -7.62 -12.28
CA PRO A 75 14.35 -8.84 -12.61
C PRO A 75 13.38 -9.93 -13.09
N ARG A 76 13.69 -10.48 -14.26
CA ARG A 76 13.04 -11.69 -14.80
C ARG A 76 13.47 -12.90 -13.97
N ARG A 77 12.52 -13.66 -13.44
CA ARG A 77 12.74 -14.90 -12.65
C ARG A 77 13.19 -16.08 -13.53
N ARG A 78 12.99 -15.99 -14.84
CA ARG A 78 13.36 -16.96 -15.88
C ARG A 78 13.31 -16.29 -17.25
N ASP A 79 13.82 -16.97 -18.29
CA ASP A 79 13.47 -16.58 -19.65
C ASP A 79 11.98 -16.81 -19.92
N VAL A 80 11.39 -15.89 -20.68
CA VAL A 80 9.98 -15.84 -21.06
C VAL A 80 9.79 -16.27 -22.52
N ALA A 81 10.81 -16.11 -23.38
CA ALA A 81 10.76 -16.43 -24.81
C ALA A 81 9.45 -15.97 -25.49
N ALA A 82 9.24 -14.66 -25.54
CA ALA A 82 8.02 -14.03 -26.02
C ALA A 82 8.31 -12.88 -26.99
N GLU A 83 7.32 -12.56 -27.81
CA GLU A 83 7.24 -11.32 -28.59
C GLU A 83 6.82 -10.16 -27.66
N TRP A 84 7.51 -9.02 -27.74
CA TRP A 84 7.26 -7.84 -26.92
C TRP A 84 6.85 -6.66 -27.80
N LEU A 85 5.56 -6.32 -27.76
CA LEU A 85 4.96 -5.22 -28.52
C LEU A 85 4.77 -4.01 -27.60
N LEU A 86 5.90 -3.36 -27.30
CA LEU A 86 5.99 -2.20 -26.42
C LEU A 86 5.76 -0.89 -27.19
N GLY A 87 5.47 0.20 -26.47
CA GLY A 87 5.18 1.52 -27.06
C GLY A 87 3.92 1.56 -27.96
N THR A 88 3.10 0.51 -27.94
CA THR A 88 1.99 0.30 -28.88
C THR A 88 0.73 -0.14 -28.11
N PRO A 89 -0.14 0.79 -27.69
CA PRO A 89 -1.33 0.45 -26.93
C PRO A 89 -2.31 -0.42 -27.73
N ALA A 90 -2.96 -1.36 -27.03
CA ALA A 90 -4.16 -2.02 -27.52
C ALA A 90 -5.33 -1.02 -27.53
N THR A 91 -6.07 -0.96 -28.63
CA THR A 91 -7.15 0.01 -28.86
C THR A 91 -8.53 -0.63 -28.89
N ARG A 92 -8.62 -1.92 -29.25
CA ARG A 92 -9.89 -2.67 -29.25
C ARG A 92 -9.66 -4.17 -29.06
N LEU A 93 -10.55 -4.83 -28.31
CA LEU A 93 -10.72 -6.28 -28.35
C LEU A 93 -11.80 -6.67 -29.36
N ASP A 94 -11.42 -7.32 -30.46
CA ASP A 94 -12.35 -8.00 -31.37
C ASP A 94 -12.51 -9.45 -30.90
N LEU A 95 -13.50 -9.68 -30.04
CA LEU A 95 -13.78 -11.00 -29.51
C LEU A 95 -14.37 -11.98 -30.56
N PRO A 96 -15.31 -11.60 -31.45
CA PRO A 96 -15.80 -12.49 -32.51
C PRO A 96 -14.69 -13.06 -33.39
N ASN A 97 -13.70 -12.25 -33.78
CA ASN A 97 -12.56 -12.70 -34.58
C ASN A 97 -11.35 -13.17 -33.73
N ARG A 98 -11.42 -13.06 -32.40
CA ARG A 98 -10.35 -13.38 -31.43
C ARG A 98 -9.02 -12.64 -31.73
N HIS A 99 -9.10 -11.33 -31.95
CA HIS A 99 -7.95 -10.44 -32.17
C HIS A 99 -7.88 -9.29 -31.16
N VAL A 100 -6.67 -8.90 -30.76
CA VAL A 100 -6.39 -7.61 -30.13
C VAL A 100 -5.91 -6.63 -31.22
N LEU A 101 -6.60 -5.50 -31.38
CA LEU A 101 -6.22 -4.44 -32.32
C LEU A 101 -5.29 -3.46 -31.62
N LEU A 102 -4.25 -3.03 -32.32
CA LEU A 102 -3.23 -2.09 -31.84
C LEU A 102 -3.38 -0.71 -32.49
N ALA A 103 -2.82 0.33 -31.84
CA ALA A 103 -2.85 1.70 -32.33
C ALA A 103 -2.12 1.93 -33.67
N ASP A 104 -1.20 1.04 -34.05
CA ASP A 104 -0.51 1.05 -35.35
C ASP A 104 -1.23 0.24 -36.45
N GLY A 105 -2.44 -0.25 -36.16
CA GLY A 105 -3.27 -1.02 -37.09
C GLY A 105 -2.95 -2.52 -37.14
N ARG A 106 -1.95 -3.02 -36.40
CA ARG A 106 -1.73 -4.46 -36.27
C ARG A 106 -2.90 -5.14 -35.55
N GLN A 107 -3.15 -6.39 -35.94
CA GLN A 107 -4.14 -7.27 -35.31
C GLN A 107 -3.39 -8.51 -34.80
N VAL A 108 -3.43 -8.75 -33.49
CA VAL A 108 -2.75 -9.87 -32.84
C VAL A 108 -3.80 -10.94 -32.52
N PRO A 109 -3.81 -12.10 -33.20
CA PRO A 109 -4.73 -13.18 -32.88
C PRO A 109 -4.44 -13.77 -31.50
N PHE A 110 -5.39 -14.47 -30.89
CA PHE A 110 -5.14 -15.22 -29.66
C PHE A 110 -5.99 -16.49 -29.52
N ASP A 111 -5.42 -17.49 -28.85
CA ASP A 111 -6.16 -18.62 -28.30
C ASP A 111 -6.63 -18.41 -26.87
N ARG A 112 -5.87 -17.63 -26.08
CA ARG A 112 -6.29 -17.10 -24.78
C ARG A 112 -5.73 -15.71 -24.56
N LEU A 113 -6.47 -14.90 -23.81
CA LEU A 113 -6.16 -13.51 -23.52
C LEU A 113 -6.03 -13.29 -22.01
N LEU A 114 -4.97 -12.61 -21.58
CA LEU A 114 -4.87 -12.03 -20.24
C LEU A 114 -4.98 -10.51 -20.32
N ILE A 115 -5.97 -9.97 -19.61
CA ILE A 115 -6.18 -8.54 -19.40
C ILE A 115 -5.46 -8.15 -18.11
N SER A 116 -4.35 -7.43 -18.25
CA SER A 116 -3.52 -6.94 -17.14
C SER A 116 -3.10 -5.48 -17.34
N THR A 117 -3.93 -4.68 -18.02
CA THR A 117 -3.71 -3.26 -18.35
C THR A 117 -3.67 -2.32 -17.13
N GLY A 118 -4.08 -2.82 -15.96
CA GLY A 118 -3.96 -2.12 -14.68
C GLY A 118 -4.66 -0.76 -14.64
N THR A 119 -3.99 0.21 -14.00
CA THR A 119 -4.47 1.59 -13.85
C THR A 119 -3.46 2.63 -14.33
N ARG A 120 -4.00 3.79 -14.74
CA ARG A 120 -3.28 5.06 -14.94
C ARG A 120 -3.59 6.03 -13.80
N ALA A 121 -2.77 7.08 -13.63
CA ALA A 121 -3.10 8.17 -12.70
C ALA A 121 -4.37 8.91 -13.18
N ARG A 122 -5.18 9.42 -12.24
CA ARG A 122 -6.27 10.35 -12.59
C ARG A 122 -5.65 11.71 -12.98
N PRO A 123 -5.87 12.22 -14.20
CA PRO A 123 -5.38 13.53 -14.60
C PRO A 123 -6.13 14.63 -13.85
N TRP A 124 -5.61 15.86 -13.92
CA TRP A 124 -6.39 17.05 -13.57
C TRP A 124 -7.60 17.17 -14.52
N PRO A 125 -8.81 17.56 -14.05
CA PRO A 125 -10.02 17.47 -14.87
C PRO A 125 -10.04 18.40 -16.09
N ASP A 126 -9.51 19.61 -15.94
CA ASP A 126 -9.35 20.58 -17.02
C ASP A 126 -8.07 20.28 -17.81
N LYS A 127 -8.20 20.12 -19.14
CA LYS A 127 -7.08 19.72 -20.02
C LYS A 127 -6.07 20.85 -20.27
N GLU A 128 -6.49 22.11 -20.29
CA GLU A 128 -5.55 23.23 -20.44
C GLU A 128 -4.74 23.41 -19.16
N GLN A 129 -5.41 23.38 -18.01
CA GLN A 129 -4.76 23.44 -16.70
C GLN A 129 -3.84 22.22 -16.47
N ALA A 130 -4.24 21.02 -16.91
CA ALA A 130 -3.39 19.82 -16.89
C ALA A 130 -2.14 19.93 -17.76
N SER A 131 -2.13 20.82 -18.76
CA SER A 131 -1.02 21.01 -19.71
C SER A 131 0.00 22.08 -19.29
N LEU A 132 -0.22 22.76 -18.15
CA LEU A 132 0.67 23.81 -17.66
C LEU A 132 2.06 23.28 -17.28
N ASP A 133 3.10 24.03 -17.65
CA ASP A 133 4.50 23.75 -17.27
C ASP A 133 4.66 23.92 -15.75
N GLY A 134 4.53 22.81 -15.03
CA GLY A 134 4.46 22.75 -13.56
C GLY A 134 3.43 21.76 -13.01
N VAL A 135 2.52 21.23 -13.82
CA VAL A 135 1.52 20.24 -13.38
C VAL A 135 1.97 18.83 -13.75
N PHE A 136 1.96 17.91 -12.77
CA PHE A 136 2.47 16.54 -12.92
C PHE A 136 1.49 15.50 -12.33
N THR A 137 1.27 14.41 -13.04
CA THR A 137 0.81 13.13 -12.46
C THR A 137 2.01 12.25 -12.10
N LEU A 138 1.79 11.14 -11.37
CA LEU A 138 2.83 10.16 -11.09
C LEU A 138 2.34 8.71 -11.17
N ARG A 139 2.64 8.03 -12.29
CA ARG A 139 2.41 6.58 -12.49
C ARG A 139 3.43 5.90 -13.41
N THR A 140 3.96 6.59 -14.43
CA THR A 140 4.91 6.03 -15.41
C THR A 140 6.37 6.30 -15.02
N ARG A 141 7.30 5.63 -15.71
CA ARG A 141 8.74 5.94 -15.63
C ARG A 141 9.00 7.41 -16.03
N ASP A 142 8.32 7.86 -17.08
CA ASP A 142 8.45 9.23 -17.63
C ASP A 142 7.87 10.30 -16.71
N ASP A 143 6.77 10.00 -16.00
CA ASP A 143 6.27 10.88 -14.93
C ASP A 143 7.32 11.05 -13.84
N ALA A 144 7.94 9.94 -13.41
CA ALA A 144 8.90 9.94 -12.32
C ALA A 144 10.17 10.71 -12.67
N ALA A 145 10.69 10.55 -13.88
CA ALA A 145 11.84 11.30 -14.39
C ALA A 145 11.54 12.81 -14.49
N ARG A 146 10.39 13.19 -15.06
CA ARG A 146 9.98 14.59 -15.21
C ARG A 146 9.76 15.28 -13.86
N LEU A 147 9.10 14.60 -12.92
CA LEU A 147 8.90 15.13 -11.57
C LEU A 147 10.22 15.22 -10.80
N HIS A 148 11.08 14.20 -10.87
CA HIS A 148 12.39 14.20 -10.18
C HIS A 148 13.27 15.35 -10.68
N ALA A 149 13.38 15.53 -12.01
CA ALA A 149 14.11 16.65 -12.61
C ALA A 149 13.54 18.02 -12.17
N ARG A 150 12.22 18.14 -12.04
CA ARG A 150 11.58 19.36 -11.52
C ARG A 150 11.88 19.59 -10.03
N LEU A 151 11.82 18.57 -9.18
CA LEU A 151 12.13 18.70 -7.75
C LEU A 151 13.64 18.95 -7.50
N ALA A 152 14.52 18.35 -8.30
CA ALA A 152 15.95 18.58 -8.28
C ALA A 152 16.34 20.03 -8.62
N ALA A 153 15.54 20.72 -9.44
CA ALA A 153 15.68 22.16 -9.71
C ALA A 153 15.33 23.08 -8.51
N ARG A 154 14.95 22.50 -7.36
CA ARG A 154 14.61 23.17 -6.09
C ARG A 154 13.54 24.28 -6.25
N PRO A 155 12.32 23.93 -6.71
CA PRO A 155 11.18 24.84 -6.74
C PRO A 155 10.89 25.34 -5.32
N LYS A 156 10.48 26.60 -5.18
CA LYS A 156 10.23 27.17 -3.85
C LYS A 156 8.97 26.61 -3.22
N ARG A 157 7.91 26.42 -4.01
CA ARG A 157 6.56 26.08 -3.54
C ARG A 157 5.98 24.93 -4.34
N VAL A 158 5.83 23.78 -3.67
CA VAL A 158 5.20 22.57 -4.20
C VAL A 158 3.80 22.43 -3.61
N LEU A 159 2.81 22.14 -4.44
CA LEU A 159 1.47 21.73 -4.05
C LEU A 159 1.29 20.25 -4.35
N VAL A 160 0.72 19.49 -3.42
CA VAL A 160 0.27 18.11 -3.67
C VAL A 160 -1.24 18.04 -3.47
N ILE A 161 -1.94 17.59 -4.51
CA ILE A 161 -3.41 17.58 -4.56
C ILE A 161 -3.90 16.15 -4.30
N GLY A 162 -4.35 15.90 -3.06
CA GLY A 162 -4.78 14.59 -2.57
C GLY A 162 -3.75 13.94 -1.64
N ALA A 163 -4.12 13.72 -0.38
CA ALA A 163 -3.30 13.09 0.64
C ALA A 163 -3.56 11.57 0.75
N GLY A 164 -3.70 10.90 -0.41
CA GLY A 164 -3.56 9.45 -0.53
C GLY A 164 -2.11 9.00 -0.31
N PHE A 165 -1.81 7.70 -0.47
CA PHE A 165 -0.44 7.20 -0.28
C PHE A 165 0.57 7.89 -1.21
N THR A 166 0.32 7.92 -2.53
CA THR A 166 1.24 8.55 -3.49
C THR A 166 1.51 10.02 -3.18
N GLY A 167 0.47 10.80 -2.83
CA GLY A 167 0.63 12.20 -2.46
C GLY A 167 1.38 12.39 -1.14
N SER A 168 1.09 11.55 -0.13
CA SER A 168 1.79 11.57 1.16
C SER A 168 3.27 11.17 1.03
N GLU A 169 3.58 10.23 0.15
CA GLU A 169 4.97 9.83 -0.17
C GLU A 169 5.72 10.94 -0.90
N VAL A 170 5.12 11.56 -1.92
CA VAL A 170 5.72 12.71 -2.62
C VAL A 170 5.93 13.89 -1.66
N ALA A 171 4.94 14.21 -0.81
CA ALA A 171 5.09 15.25 0.21
C ALA A 171 6.21 14.93 1.22
N SER A 172 6.38 13.65 1.60
CA SER A 172 7.50 13.19 2.42
C SER A 172 8.85 13.45 1.74
N VAL A 173 8.98 13.11 0.45
CA VAL A 173 10.22 13.36 -0.30
C VAL A 173 10.47 14.86 -0.48
N CYS A 174 9.45 15.68 -0.72
CA CYS A 174 9.61 17.13 -0.75
C CYS A 174 10.20 17.68 0.56
N ARG A 175 9.75 17.16 1.72
CA ARG A 175 10.34 17.54 3.02
C ARG A 175 11.76 16.99 3.23
N GLU A 176 12.05 15.77 2.78
CA GLU A 176 13.41 15.19 2.80
C GLU A 176 14.41 16.03 1.98
N LEU A 177 13.98 16.48 0.79
CA LEU A 177 14.76 17.39 -0.07
C LEU A 177 14.83 18.83 0.45
N GLY A 178 14.14 19.16 1.55
CA GLY A 178 14.09 20.51 2.12
C GLY A 178 13.33 21.53 1.26
N LEU A 179 12.26 21.09 0.58
CA LEU A 179 11.35 21.93 -0.20
C LEU A 179 10.10 22.29 0.63
N GLU A 180 9.53 23.47 0.39
CA GLU A 180 8.24 23.86 0.97
C GLU A 180 7.12 23.11 0.23
N VAL A 181 6.19 22.52 1.00
CA VAL A 181 5.08 21.77 0.41
C VAL A 181 3.77 21.98 1.17
N THR A 182 2.75 22.42 0.44
CA THR A 182 1.35 22.40 0.84
C THR A 182 0.69 21.13 0.32
N VAL A 183 -0.10 20.47 1.17
CA VAL A 183 -0.92 19.31 0.81
C VAL A 183 -2.38 19.68 1.02
N THR A 184 -3.16 19.68 -0.06
CA THR A 184 -4.62 19.85 -0.01
C THR A 184 -5.29 18.48 -0.04
N GLU A 185 -6.12 18.19 0.96
CA GLU A 185 -6.94 16.98 1.04
C GLU A 185 -8.41 17.36 1.19
N ARG A 186 -9.26 16.78 0.34
CA ARG A 186 -10.70 17.02 0.34
C ARG A 186 -11.42 16.45 1.58
N SER A 187 -10.85 15.41 2.18
CA SER A 187 -11.35 14.76 3.39
C SER A 187 -10.86 15.47 4.66
N ALA A 188 -11.47 15.17 5.81
CA ALA A 188 -11.04 15.68 7.12
C ALA A 188 -9.62 15.24 7.54
N ALA A 189 -9.08 14.18 6.94
CA ALA A 189 -7.74 13.68 7.21
C ALA A 189 -7.09 12.98 5.99
N PRO A 190 -5.75 12.97 5.88
CA PRO A 190 -5.01 12.11 4.96
C PRO A 190 -5.39 10.64 5.09
N LEU A 191 -5.26 9.90 4.00
CA LEU A 191 -5.54 8.45 3.94
C LEU A 191 -6.97 8.04 4.36
N ALA A 192 -7.92 8.95 4.61
CA ALA A 192 -9.24 8.61 5.14
C ALA A 192 -10.02 7.61 4.26
N GLY A 193 -9.89 7.69 2.93
CA GLY A 193 -10.48 6.72 2.00
C GLY A 193 -9.81 5.34 1.94
N ALA A 194 -8.66 5.16 2.61
CA ALA A 194 -7.85 3.93 2.60
C ALA A 194 -7.65 3.30 3.98
N LEU A 195 -7.58 4.12 5.04
CA LEU A 195 -7.37 3.72 6.45
C LEU A 195 -8.45 4.25 7.41
N GLY A 196 -9.40 5.06 6.94
CA GLY A 196 -10.41 5.70 7.80
C GLY A 196 -9.88 6.96 8.48
N GLN A 197 -10.78 7.89 8.82
CA GLN A 197 -10.42 9.16 9.46
C GLN A 197 -9.65 8.97 10.77
N ALA A 198 -9.99 7.96 11.57
CA ALA A 198 -9.34 7.69 12.85
C ALA A 198 -7.82 7.44 12.72
N ALA A 199 -7.41 6.59 11.77
CA ALA A 199 -6.00 6.40 11.44
C ALA A 199 -5.42 7.59 10.65
N GLY A 200 -6.26 8.27 9.86
CA GLY A 200 -5.91 9.50 9.15
C GLY A 200 -5.46 10.64 10.08
N THR A 201 -6.01 10.75 11.29
CA THR A 201 -5.56 11.73 12.31
C THR A 201 -4.08 11.57 12.66
N PHE A 202 -3.60 10.32 12.79
CA PHE A 202 -2.17 10.05 13.01
C PHE A 202 -1.32 10.43 11.78
N ALA A 203 -1.82 10.17 10.56
CA ALA A 203 -1.14 10.62 9.34
C ALA A 203 -1.10 12.16 9.23
N ALA A 204 -2.16 12.87 9.63
CA ALA A 204 -2.20 14.33 9.68
C ALA A 204 -1.19 14.90 10.68
N TYR A 205 -1.08 14.29 11.86
CA TYR A 205 -0.05 14.61 12.85
C TYR A 205 1.36 14.42 12.29
N LEU A 206 1.65 13.26 11.68
CA LEU A 206 2.96 13.00 11.06
C LEU A 206 3.33 14.01 9.97
N GLN A 207 2.40 14.37 9.08
CA GLN A 207 2.68 15.35 8.02
C GLN A 207 3.03 16.73 8.62
N ARG A 208 2.21 17.25 9.52
CA ARG A 208 2.43 18.56 10.17
C ARG A 208 3.71 18.59 11.01
N GLN A 209 4.05 17.49 11.68
CA GLN A 209 5.31 17.36 12.44
C GLN A 209 6.58 17.44 11.58
N HIS A 210 6.50 17.17 10.27
CA HIS A 210 7.63 17.34 9.34
C HIS A 210 7.59 18.67 8.57
N GLY A 211 6.67 19.58 8.93
CA GLY A 211 6.56 20.91 8.33
C GLY A 211 5.85 20.92 6.96
N VAL A 212 4.83 20.07 6.80
CA VAL A 212 3.87 20.15 5.69
C VAL A 212 2.73 21.11 6.06
N ASP A 213 2.40 22.05 5.17
CA ASP A 213 1.15 22.82 5.25
C ASP A 213 -0.02 21.93 4.80
N LEU A 214 -0.58 21.15 5.75
CA LEU A 214 -1.67 20.21 5.48
C LEU A 214 -3.03 20.88 5.67
N ARG A 215 -3.73 21.12 4.56
CA ARG A 215 -5.08 21.68 4.48
C ARG A 215 -6.11 20.58 4.20
N CYS A 216 -6.78 20.12 5.26
CA CYS A 216 -7.89 19.16 5.18
C CYS A 216 -9.20 19.87 4.85
N ASN A 217 -10.21 19.13 4.37
CA ASN A 217 -11.49 19.67 3.88
C ASN A 217 -11.34 20.75 2.78
N THR A 218 -10.20 20.75 2.06
CA THR A 218 -9.82 21.81 1.14
C THR A 218 -9.59 21.23 -0.26
N THR A 219 -10.28 21.78 -1.25
CA THR A 219 -10.17 21.38 -2.66
C THR A 219 -9.53 22.50 -3.47
N VAL A 220 -8.63 22.13 -4.39
CA VAL A 220 -8.14 23.05 -5.43
C VAL A 220 -9.26 23.19 -6.47
N MET A 221 -9.67 24.42 -6.75
CA MET A 221 -10.74 24.75 -7.69
C MET A 221 -10.21 25.04 -9.10
N ALA A 222 -9.01 25.65 -9.18
CA ALA A 222 -8.33 25.94 -10.44
C ALA A 222 -6.80 25.96 -10.26
N LEU A 223 -6.08 25.60 -11.31
CA LEU A 223 -4.64 25.80 -11.49
C LEU A 223 -4.42 26.80 -12.62
N GLU A 224 -3.66 27.86 -12.39
CA GLU A 224 -3.44 28.93 -13.37
C GLU A 224 -1.97 29.10 -13.70
N GLY A 225 -1.70 29.54 -14.94
CA GLY A 225 -0.36 29.82 -15.40
C GLY A 225 -0.22 31.18 -16.09
N ASP A 226 1.04 31.58 -16.27
CA ASP A 226 1.40 32.81 -16.97
C ASP A 226 1.18 32.73 -18.50
N ALA A 227 1.50 33.81 -19.20
CA ALA A 227 1.42 33.88 -20.67
C ALA A 227 2.37 32.91 -21.41
N GLN A 228 3.26 32.21 -20.70
CA GLN A 228 4.09 31.13 -21.20
C GLN A 228 3.57 29.74 -20.76
N LYS A 229 2.32 29.68 -20.27
CA LYS A 229 1.64 28.50 -19.74
C LYS A 229 2.40 27.81 -18.60
N LYS A 230 3.24 28.54 -17.85
CA LYS A 230 3.89 28.00 -16.64
C LYS A 230 3.01 28.18 -15.43
N LEU A 231 2.91 27.15 -14.58
CA LEU A 231 2.10 27.20 -13.36
C LEU A 231 2.54 28.37 -12.44
N ARG A 232 1.56 29.10 -11.91
CA ARG A 232 1.75 30.25 -11.01
C ARG A 232 0.82 30.24 -9.81
N CYS A 233 -0.46 29.95 -9.99
CA CYS A 233 -1.45 30.03 -8.93
C CYS A 233 -2.25 28.74 -8.79
N ALA A 234 -2.68 28.41 -7.57
CA ALA A 234 -3.75 27.47 -7.30
C ALA A 234 -4.82 28.14 -6.42
N ARG A 235 -6.06 28.21 -6.91
CA ARG A 235 -7.22 28.68 -6.12
C ARG A 235 -7.80 27.54 -5.29
N LEU A 236 -8.10 27.81 -4.02
CA LEU A 236 -8.68 26.84 -3.09
C LEU A 236 -10.15 27.13 -2.78
N SER A 237 -10.87 26.10 -2.31
CA SER A 237 -12.29 26.16 -1.95
C SER A 237 -12.61 27.02 -0.73
N ASP A 238 -11.60 27.45 0.03
CA ASP A 238 -11.71 28.42 1.13
C ASP A 238 -11.55 29.89 0.65
N GLY A 239 -11.40 30.10 -0.66
CA GLY A 239 -11.16 31.41 -1.27
C GLY A 239 -9.71 31.89 -1.20
N SER A 240 -8.79 31.11 -0.62
CA SER A 240 -7.36 31.45 -0.62
C SER A 240 -6.69 31.09 -1.96
N GLU A 241 -5.68 31.88 -2.31
CA GLU A 241 -4.81 31.65 -3.46
C GLU A 241 -3.41 31.24 -2.99
N LEU A 242 -2.79 30.27 -3.68
CA LEU A 242 -1.42 29.84 -3.45
C LEU A 242 -0.55 30.16 -4.65
N ASP A 243 0.57 30.84 -4.43
CA ASP A 243 1.67 30.82 -5.40
C ASP A 243 2.25 29.38 -5.48
N VAL A 244 2.26 28.78 -6.66
CA VAL A 244 2.72 27.39 -6.89
C VAL A 244 3.61 27.31 -8.13
N GLU A 245 4.75 26.63 -8.00
CA GLU A 245 5.70 26.37 -9.10
C GLU A 245 5.66 24.90 -9.58
N VAL A 246 5.08 24.02 -8.76
CA VAL A 246 4.88 22.59 -9.03
C VAL A 246 3.58 22.13 -8.38
N ALA A 247 2.65 21.55 -9.14
CA ALA A 247 1.49 20.83 -8.61
C ALA A 247 1.58 19.34 -8.95
N VAL A 248 1.52 18.47 -7.93
CA VAL A 248 1.48 17.01 -8.11
C VAL A 248 0.05 16.52 -7.88
N VAL A 249 -0.57 16.02 -8.94
CA VAL A 249 -1.96 15.58 -8.99
C VAL A 249 -2.03 14.12 -8.52
N ALA A 250 -2.47 13.92 -7.28
CA ALA A 250 -2.55 12.61 -6.62
C ALA A 250 -4.01 12.16 -6.36
N LEU A 251 -4.91 12.50 -7.29
CA LEU A 251 -6.38 12.28 -7.24
C LEU A 251 -6.81 10.80 -7.42
N GLY A 252 -5.97 9.85 -6.99
CA GLY A 252 -6.16 8.42 -7.22
C GLY A 252 -5.96 8.02 -8.68
N SER A 253 -6.63 6.95 -9.09
CA SER A 253 -6.38 6.23 -10.34
C SER A 253 -7.63 6.08 -11.22
N LEU A 254 -7.41 5.62 -12.45
CA LEU A 254 -8.41 5.18 -13.43
C LEU A 254 -8.02 3.81 -13.99
N ARG A 255 -8.98 2.90 -14.16
CA ARG A 255 -8.74 1.54 -14.65
C ARG A 255 -8.72 1.56 -16.17
N ASN A 256 -7.74 0.89 -16.78
CA ASN A 256 -7.51 0.94 -18.23
C ASN A 256 -8.41 -0.08 -18.95
N THR A 257 -9.70 0.24 -19.07
CA THR A 257 -10.77 -0.61 -19.62
C THR A 257 -11.39 -0.08 -20.91
N GLU A 258 -10.99 1.10 -21.39
CA GLU A 258 -11.61 1.78 -22.53
C GLU A 258 -11.53 0.95 -23.83
N TRP A 259 -10.42 0.25 -24.05
CA TRP A 259 -10.20 -0.66 -25.20
C TRP A 259 -11.09 -1.93 -25.18
N LEU A 260 -11.84 -2.15 -24.10
CA LEU A 260 -12.82 -3.24 -23.94
C LEU A 260 -14.26 -2.77 -24.17
N GLN A 261 -14.47 -1.50 -24.52
CA GLN A 261 -15.76 -1.02 -24.97
C GLN A 261 -16.27 -1.86 -26.14
N ASP A 262 -17.55 -2.24 -26.07
CA ASP A 262 -18.26 -3.10 -27.03
C ASP A 262 -17.66 -4.50 -27.27
N ALA A 263 -16.69 -4.93 -26.43
CA ALA A 263 -16.05 -6.25 -26.53
C ALA A 263 -16.86 -7.41 -25.92
N GLY A 264 -18.09 -7.16 -25.47
CA GLY A 264 -18.98 -8.15 -24.84
C GLY A 264 -18.57 -8.60 -23.43
N LEU A 265 -17.60 -7.93 -22.79
CA LEU A 265 -17.14 -8.24 -21.44
C LEU A 265 -17.84 -7.40 -20.36
N ALA A 266 -17.92 -7.93 -19.14
CA ALA A 266 -18.34 -7.20 -17.94
C ALA A 266 -17.23 -6.24 -17.48
N ALA A 267 -16.96 -5.21 -18.30
CA ALA A 267 -15.95 -4.18 -18.09
C ALA A 267 -16.61 -2.80 -17.96
N ASP A 268 -16.20 -2.02 -16.97
CA ASP A 268 -16.60 -0.62 -16.82
C ASP A 268 -15.42 0.23 -16.28
N ALA A 269 -15.64 1.52 -16.02
CA ALA A 269 -14.63 2.43 -15.48
C ALA A 269 -14.08 2.04 -14.08
N ARG A 270 -14.71 1.07 -13.40
CA ARG A 270 -14.25 0.49 -12.12
C ARG A 270 -13.30 -0.70 -12.34
N GLY A 271 -13.21 -1.26 -13.55
CA GLY A 271 -12.40 -2.43 -13.89
C GLY A 271 -13.21 -3.55 -14.58
N VAL A 272 -12.54 -4.67 -14.88
CA VAL A 272 -13.15 -5.87 -15.50
C VAL A 272 -13.51 -6.91 -14.43
N VAL A 273 -14.75 -7.41 -14.47
CA VAL A 273 -15.23 -8.42 -13.52
C VAL A 273 -14.71 -9.81 -13.90
N CYS A 274 -14.14 -10.53 -12.93
CA CYS A 274 -13.67 -11.90 -13.09
C CYS A 274 -14.09 -12.82 -11.94
N ASP A 275 -14.13 -14.12 -12.20
CA ASP A 275 -14.44 -15.14 -11.19
C ASP A 275 -13.25 -15.39 -10.24
N ALA A 276 -13.46 -16.25 -9.24
CA ALA A 276 -12.39 -16.63 -8.32
C ALA A 276 -11.21 -17.36 -9.01
N ALA A 277 -11.39 -17.89 -10.22
CA ALA A 277 -10.31 -18.46 -11.06
C ALA A 277 -9.70 -17.43 -12.03
N CYS A 278 -9.93 -16.13 -11.80
CA CYS A 278 -9.47 -15.00 -12.61
C CYS A 278 -10.01 -14.96 -14.05
N ARG A 279 -11.07 -15.70 -14.39
CA ARG A 279 -11.70 -15.71 -15.72
C ARG A 279 -12.67 -14.54 -15.88
N ALA A 280 -12.62 -13.82 -16.99
CA ALA A 280 -13.52 -12.69 -17.23
C ALA A 280 -14.98 -13.14 -17.36
N PHE A 281 -15.91 -12.32 -16.84
CA PHE A 281 -17.34 -12.43 -17.14
C PHE A 281 -17.67 -11.70 -18.44
N ASN A 282 -18.64 -12.22 -19.20
CA ASN A 282 -19.28 -11.52 -20.31
C ASN A 282 -20.44 -10.63 -19.81
N VAL A 283 -21.04 -9.84 -20.69
CA VAL A 283 -22.18 -8.95 -20.35
C VAL A 283 -23.42 -9.69 -19.84
N ASP A 284 -23.61 -10.96 -20.23
CA ASP A 284 -24.73 -11.81 -19.79
C ASP A 284 -24.50 -12.44 -18.40
N GLY A 285 -23.38 -12.15 -17.75
CA GLY A 285 -22.99 -12.76 -16.47
C GLY A 285 -22.45 -14.20 -16.59
N MET A 286 -22.12 -14.67 -17.79
CA MET A 286 -21.46 -15.95 -18.01
C MET A 286 -19.93 -15.82 -17.89
N VAL A 287 -19.28 -16.81 -17.28
CA VAL A 287 -17.82 -16.83 -17.15
C VAL A 287 -17.18 -17.42 -18.41
N THR A 288 -16.28 -16.66 -19.04
CA THR A 288 -15.53 -17.09 -20.22
C THR A 288 -14.55 -18.25 -19.90
N ASN A 289 -14.07 -18.94 -20.94
CA ASN A 289 -13.06 -20.01 -20.79
C ASN A 289 -11.63 -19.57 -21.13
N ASP A 290 -11.50 -18.57 -22.01
CA ASP A 290 -10.23 -18.20 -22.66
C ASP A 290 -9.72 -16.80 -22.28
N ILE A 291 -10.54 -16.00 -21.58
CA ILE A 291 -10.18 -14.62 -21.20
C ILE A 291 -10.02 -14.55 -19.68
N PHE A 292 -8.89 -13.98 -19.26
CA PHE A 292 -8.47 -13.91 -17.87
C PHE A 292 -8.13 -12.46 -17.50
N VAL A 293 -8.15 -12.12 -16.21
CA VAL A 293 -7.93 -10.76 -15.70
C VAL A 293 -7.03 -10.78 -14.46
N ALA A 294 -6.02 -9.92 -14.37
CA ALA A 294 -5.15 -9.81 -13.21
C ALA A 294 -4.60 -8.38 -12.95
N GLY A 295 -4.32 -8.08 -11.67
CA GLY A 295 -3.73 -6.80 -11.25
C GLY A 295 -4.77 -5.69 -11.07
N ASP A 296 -4.30 -4.44 -11.08
CA ASP A 296 -5.07 -3.24 -10.69
C ASP A 296 -6.40 -3.02 -11.46
N VAL A 297 -6.60 -3.70 -12.60
CA VAL A 297 -7.81 -3.65 -13.44
C VAL A 297 -8.88 -4.70 -13.05
N ALA A 298 -8.51 -5.72 -12.27
CA ALA A 298 -9.38 -6.85 -11.94
C ALA A 298 -10.36 -6.54 -10.81
N ARG A 299 -11.62 -6.95 -10.99
CA ARG A 299 -12.68 -6.91 -9.98
C ARG A 299 -13.12 -8.34 -9.66
N TRP A 300 -12.72 -8.89 -8.51
CA TRP A 300 -12.89 -10.33 -8.22
C TRP A 300 -13.51 -10.60 -6.85
N PRO A 301 -14.28 -11.70 -6.68
CA PRO A 301 -14.87 -12.06 -5.40
C PRO A 301 -13.83 -12.67 -4.45
N HIS A 302 -13.81 -12.24 -3.18
CA HIS A 302 -12.92 -12.78 -2.16
C HIS A 302 -13.70 -13.46 -1.01
N PRO A 303 -13.35 -14.69 -0.59
CA PRO A 303 -14.18 -15.52 0.31
C PRO A 303 -14.26 -15.02 1.77
N LEU A 304 -13.49 -14.01 2.17
CA LEU A 304 -13.57 -13.39 3.50
C LEU A 304 -14.40 -12.09 3.53
N TYR A 305 -14.93 -11.65 2.39
CA TYR A 305 -15.59 -10.35 2.22
C TYR A 305 -16.96 -10.47 1.51
N ASP A 306 -17.63 -11.58 1.80
CA ASP A 306 -19.08 -11.79 1.67
C ASP A 306 -19.67 -11.35 0.31
N GLY A 307 -19.01 -11.81 -0.76
CA GLY A 307 -19.44 -11.61 -2.15
C GLY A 307 -19.02 -10.28 -2.78
N GLN A 308 -18.38 -9.36 -2.06
CA GLN A 308 -17.90 -8.11 -2.64
C GLN A 308 -16.82 -8.38 -3.70
N LEU A 309 -16.99 -7.78 -4.88
CA LEU A 309 -15.97 -7.70 -5.91
C LEU A 309 -14.89 -6.70 -5.47
N LEU A 310 -13.77 -7.21 -4.98
CA LEU A 310 -12.63 -6.40 -4.56
C LEU A 310 -11.95 -5.74 -5.76
N VAL A 311 -11.35 -4.58 -5.52
CA VAL A 311 -10.34 -3.98 -6.41
C VAL A 311 -9.16 -3.54 -5.55
N VAL A 312 -7.96 -4.00 -5.88
CA VAL A 312 -6.77 -3.87 -5.02
C VAL A 312 -5.55 -3.55 -5.85
N GLU A 313 -5.12 -2.29 -5.79
CA GLU A 313 -4.05 -1.71 -6.60
C GLU A 313 -2.71 -1.86 -5.89
N HIS A 314 -2.32 -3.11 -5.62
CA HIS A 314 -1.17 -3.46 -4.78
C HIS A 314 -0.28 -4.53 -5.43
N TRP A 315 1.02 -4.34 -5.29
CA TRP A 315 2.08 -5.20 -5.84
C TRP A 315 1.87 -6.68 -5.54
N SER A 316 1.54 -7.04 -4.29
CA SER A 316 1.34 -8.44 -3.87
C SER A 316 0.12 -9.08 -4.54
N ASN A 317 -0.96 -8.33 -4.75
CA ASN A 317 -2.13 -8.77 -5.49
C ASN A 317 -1.79 -8.96 -6.97
N ALA A 318 -1.13 -7.97 -7.60
CA ALA A 318 -0.75 -8.04 -9.01
C ALA A 318 0.16 -9.25 -9.33
N VAL A 319 1.05 -9.62 -8.42
CA VAL A 319 1.88 -10.84 -8.54
C VAL A 319 1.04 -12.11 -8.37
N THR A 320 0.35 -12.27 -7.24
CA THR A 320 -0.37 -13.52 -6.91
C THR A 320 -1.56 -13.80 -7.82
N GLN A 321 -2.29 -12.76 -8.23
CA GLN A 321 -3.42 -12.88 -9.15
C GLN A 321 -2.97 -13.24 -10.57
N ALA A 322 -1.81 -12.73 -11.01
CA ALA A 322 -1.21 -13.09 -12.30
C ALA A 322 -0.69 -14.53 -12.30
N GLU A 323 -0.06 -14.99 -11.21
CA GLU A 323 0.36 -16.38 -11.00
C GLU A 323 -0.86 -17.33 -11.01
N ALA A 324 -1.97 -16.94 -10.36
CA ALA A 324 -3.22 -17.70 -10.38
C ALA A 324 -3.88 -17.72 -11.78
N ALA A 325 -3.97 -16.58 -12.46
CA ALA A 325 -4.54 -16.47 -13.80
C ALA A 325 -3.76 -17.31 -14.82
N ALA A 326 -2.43 -17.17 -14.85
CA ALA A 326 -1.56 -17.93 -15.74
C ALA A 326 -1.66 -19.44 -15.54
N HIS A 327 -1.77 -19.91 -14.30
CA HIS A 327 -2.06 -21.31 -14.03
C HIS A 327 -3.43 -21.73 -14.62
N ASN A 328 -4.47 -20.93 -14.38
CA ASN A 328 -5.82 -21.25 -14.83
C ASN A 328 -6.01 -21.17 -16.36
N MET A 329 -5.09 -20.50 -17.07
CA MET A 329 -4.95 -20.51 -18.54
C MET A 329 -4.42 -21.85 -19.09
N LEU A 330 -3.85 -22.72 -18.25
CA LEU A 330 -3.35 -24.06 -18.63
C LEU A 330 -4.14 -25.20 -17.98
N ALA A 331 -4.75 -24.92 -16.82
CA ALA A 331 -5.53 -25.86 -16.02
C ALA A 331 -6.82 -26.35 -16.72
N THR A 332 -7.16 -27.61 -16.47
CA THR A 332 -8.51 -28.15 -16.67
C THR A 332 -9.46 -27.59 -15.61
N ALA A 333 -10.78 -27.65 -15.82
CA ALA A 333 -11.76 -27.12 -14.86
C ALA A 333 -11.59 -27.70 -13.43
N ALA A 334 -11.20 -28.98 -13.31
CA ALA A 334 -10.96 -29.66 -12.03
C ALA A 334 -9.63 -29.30 -11.34
N THR A 335 -8.71 -28.58 -12.01
CA THR A 335 -7.38 -28.22 -11.46
C THR A 335 -7.19 -26.72 -11.21
N ARG A 336 -8.15 -25.86 -11.59
CA ARG A 336 -8.06 -24.40 -11.43
C ARG A 336 -7.90 -24.00 -9.95
N ARG A 337 -6.98 -23.07 -9.69
CA ARG A 337 -6.73 -22.47 -8.36
C ARG A 337 -7.61 -21.23 -8.17
N ALA A 338 -8.24 -21.09 -7.00
CA ALA A 338 -8.94 -19.88 -6.63
C ALA A 338 -7.97 -18.81 -6.10
N HIS A 339 -8.08 -17.57 -6.60
CA HIS A 339 -7.36 -16.41 -6.09
C HIS A 339 -7.97 -15.93 -4.77
N LYS A 340 -7.32 -16.33 -3.67
CA LYS A 340 -7.73 -16.03 -2.28
C LYS A 340 -6.64 -15.30 -1.49
N HIS A 341 -5.75 -14.59 -2.18
CA HIS A 341 -4.69 -13.81 -1.54
C HIS A 341 -5.31 -12.68 -0.71
N LEU A 342 -4.97 -12.64 0.59
CA LEU A 342 -5.43 -11.59 1.48
C LEU A 342 -4.73 -10.27 1.10
N PRO A 343 -5.45 -9.14 0.89
CA PRO A 343 -4.83 -7.90 0.44
C PRO A 343 -3.72 -7.44 1.39
N PHE A 344 -2.55 -7.11 0.84
CA PHE A 344 -1.38 -6.65 1.58
C PHE A 344 -0.68 -5.50 0.85
N PHE A 345 -0.38 -4.43 1.59
CA PHE A 345 0.38 -3.29 1.08
C PHE A 345 1.34 -2.70 2.12
N TRP A 346 2.22 -1.81 1.63
CA TRP A 346 3.08 -0.98 2.46
C TRP A 346 3.18 0.44 1.88
N SER A 347 3.60 1.38 2.71
CA SER A 347 4.01 2.74 2.33
C SER A 347 5.17 3.17 3.23
N ASN A 348 6.06 4.01 2.69
CA ASN A 348 7.18 4.61 3.43
C ASN A 348 7.08 6.12 3.28
N GLN A 349 6.83 6.83 4.38
CA GLN A 349 6.60 8.27 4.40
C GLN A 349 6.93 8.82 5.79
N PHE A 350 7.44 10.05 5.89
CA PHE A 350 7.64 10.77 7.15
C PHE A 350 8.41 9.98 8.23
N GLY A 351 9.44 9.24 7.80
CA GLY A 351 10.26 8.38 8.66
C GLY A 351 9.59 7.12 9.19
N VAL A 352 8.35 6.80 8.76
CA VAL A 352 7.63 5.59 9.19
C VAL A 352 7.38 4.61 8.04
N ASN A 353 7.49 3.32 8.35
CA ASN A 353 7.00 2.25 7.50
C ASN A 353 5.59 1.84 7.96
N ILE A 354 4.60 2.09 7.10
CA ILE A 354 3.22 1.61 7.26
C ILE A 354 3.09 0.29 6.49
N LYS A 355 2.47 -0.72 7.09
CA LYS A 355 2.04 -1.95 6.40
C LYS A 355 0.64 -2.34 6.82
N ALA A 356 -0.15 -2.88 5.90
CA ALA A 356 -1.48 -3.38 6.18
C ALA A 356 -1.69 -4.79 5.62
N ILE A 357 -2.57 -5.55 6.30
CA ILE A 357 -3.04 -6.87 5.89
C ILE A 357 -4.56 -6.93 6.04
N GLY A 358 -5.25 -7.55 5.09
CA GLY A 358 -6.71 -7.51 4.98
C GLY A 358 -7.21 -6.23 4.32
N LEU A 359 -8.50 -5.92 4.50
CA LEU A 359 -9.21 -4.85 3.80
C LEU A 359 -9.79 -3.82 4.78
N PRO A 360 -9.06 -2.74 5.13
CA PRO A 360 -9.57 -1.73 6.07
C PRO A 360 -10.87 -1.08 5.62
N THR A 361 -11.04 -0.85 4.31
CA THR A 361 -12.13 -0.07 3.69
C THR A 361 -13.53 -0.69 3.76
N ILE A 362 -13.72 -1.77 4.50
CA ILE A 362 -15.04 -2.33 4.83
C ILE A 362 -15.34 -2.29 6.34
N ALA A 363 -14.42 -1.77 7.15
CA ALA A 363 -14.55 -1.76 8.60
C ALA A 363 -15.51 -0.67 9.08
N ASP A 364 -16.35 -1.03 10.05
CA ASP A 364 -17.14 -0.07 10.83
C ASP A 364 -16.32 0.49 12.00
N THR A 365 -15.40 -0.33 12.54
CA THR A 365 -14.68 -0.05 13.78
C THR A 365 -13.17 -0.25 13.66
N ILE A 366 -12.41 0.47 14.49
CA ILE A 366 -10.96 0.40 14.59
C ILE A 366 -10.56 0.41 16.07
N VAL A 367 -9.49 -0.28 16.43
CA VAL A 367 -8.91 -0.22 17.79
C VAL A 367 -7.39 -0.30 17.76
N LEU A 368 -6.74 0.54 18.56
CA LEU A 368 -5.31 0.47 18.84
C LEU A 368 -5.06 -0.75 19.74
N THR A 369 -4.37 -1.77 19.22
CA THR A 369 -4.13 -3.04 19.92
C THR A 369 -2.73 -3.14 20.53
N GLN A 370 -1.74 -2.41 19.99
CA GLN A 370 -0.35 -2.45 20.46
C GLN A 370 0.33 -1.10 20.24
N GLY A 371 1.16 -0.66 21.18
CA GLY A 371 2.01 0.52 21.05
C GLY A 371 1.27 1.87 21.08
N SER A 372 1.92 2.93 20.60
CA SER A 372 1.44 4.31 20.74
C SER A 372 1.73 5.19 19.50
N SER A 373 1.04 6.33 19.39
CA SER A 373 1.25 7.31 18.33
C SER A 373 2.54 8.12 18.55
N GLU A 374 2.87 8.30 19.82
CA GLU A 374 3.97 9.03 20.41
C GLU A 374 5.31 8.34 20.10
N GLU A 375 5.37 7.01 20.26
CA GLU A 375 6.49 6.18 19.81
C GLU A 375 6.59 6.06 18.27
N ARG A 376 5.59 6.55 17.53
CA ARG A 376 5.40 6.31 16.09
C ARG A 376 5.47 4.82 15.74
N ARG A 377 5.02 3.97 16.66
CA ARG A 377 5.10 2.51 16.59
C ARG A 377 3.85 1.91 17.20
N LEU A 378 2.92 1.49 16.34
CA LEU A 378 1.61 1.03 16.73
C LEU A 378 1.05 -0.06 15.82
N ILE A 379 0.02 -0.75 16.29
CA ILE A 379 -0.86 -1.59 15.47
C ILE A 379 -2.32 -1.24 15.75
N ALA A 380 -3.08 -0.99 14.69
CA ALA A 380 -4.52 -0.85 14.73
C ALA A 380 -5.19 -2.05 14.06
N ALA A 381 -6.10 -2.73 14.78
CA ALA A 381 -6.98 -3.75 14.22
C ALA A 381 -8.30 -3.11 13.76
N TYR A 382 -8.89 -3.68 12.72
CA TYR A 382 -10.12 -3.18 12.09
C TYR A 382 -11.22 -4.24 12.18
N GLY A 383 -12.39 -3.85 12.66
CA GLY A 383 -13.57 -4.68 12.83
C GLY A 383 -14.65 -4.38 11.80
N HIS A 384 -15.36 -5.42 11.38
CA HIS A 384 -16.64 -5.29 10.72
C HIS A 384 -17.62 -6.31 11.31
N GLN A 385 -18.82 -5.90 11.69
CA GLN A 385 -19.87 -6.79 12.21
C GLN A 385 -19.38 -7.77 13.30
N GLY A 386 -18.51 -7.30 14.21
CA GLY A 386 -17.98 -8.11 15.32
C GLY A 386 -16.89 -9.12 14.95
N ARG A 387 -16.35 -9.10 13.72
CA ARG A 387 -15.17 -9.90 13.30
C ARG A 387 -14.03 -9.02 12.80
N ILE A 388 -12.78 -9.47 12.95
CA ILE A 388 -11.61 -8.75 12.41
C ILE A 388 -11.55 -8.89 10.88
N VAL A 389 -11.26 -7.78 10.18
CA VAL A 389 -11.20 -7.71 8.70
C VAL A 389 -9.88 -7.18 8.15
N ALA A 390 -9.13 -6.43 8.96
CA ALA A 390 -7.80 -5.93 8.61
C ALA A 390 -6.96 -5.61 9.86
N ALA A 391 -5.65 -5.42 9.66
CA ALA A 391 -4.76 -4.78 10.63
C ALA A 391 -3.73 -3.90 9.91
N VAL A 392 -3.37 -2.78 10.54
CA VAL A 392 -2.36 -1.83 10.05
C VAL A 392 -1.30 -1.65 11.12
N ALA A 393 -0.04 -1.92 10.77
CA ALA A 393 1.11 -1.69 11.63
C ALA A 393 1.94 -0.51 11.12
N VAL A 394 2.33 0.38 12.03
CA VAL A 394 3.32 1.44 11.81
C VAL A 394 4.57 1.03 12.57
N ASN A 395 5.70 0.83 11.88
CA ASN A 395 6.99 0.41 12.45
C ASN A 395 6.95 -0.90 13.30
N ALA A 396 5.82 -1.61 13.34
CA ALA A 396 5.61 -2.86 14.08
C ALA A 396 5.25 -4.08 13.18
N PRO A 397 5.84 -4.26 11.98
CA PRO A 397 5.36 -5.24 11.00
C PRO A 397 5.51 -6.71 11.42
N ARG A 398 6.29 -7.02 12.47
CA ARG A 398 6.54 -8.39 12.94
C ARG A 398 5.29 -9.10 13.46
N SER A 399 4.31 -8.37 13.99
CA SER A 399 3.09 -8.97 14.53
C SER A 399 2.03 -9.27 13.46
N LEU A 400 2.11 -8.67 12.26
CA LEU A 400 1.07 -8.78 11.22
C LEU A 400 0.68 -10.22 10.83
N PRO A 401 1.58 -11.22 10.79
CA PRO A 401 1.19 -12.62 10.52
C PRO A 401 0.20 -13.20 11.55
N ALA A 402 0.21 -12.73 12.80
CA ALA A 402 -0.80 -13.13 13.79
C ALA A 402 -2.19 -12.55 13.45
N TYR A 403 -2.25 -11.26 13.08
CA TYR A 403 -3.48 -10.63 12.62
C TYR A 403 -3.98 -11.25 11.30
N GLN A 404 -3.09 -11.65 10.40
CA GLN A 404 -3.45 -12.41 9.19
C GLN A 404 -4.20 -13.70 9.56
N ALA A 405 -3.65 -14.51 10.47
CA ALA A 405 -4.29 -15.75 10.92
C ALA A 405 -5.67 -15.49 11.56
N LEU A 406 -5.82 -14.41 12.34
CA LEU A 406 -7.10 -14.02 12.92
C LEU A 406 -8.13 -13.58 11.85
N ILE A 407 -7.71 -12.84 10.82
CA ILE A 407 -8.59 -12.44 9.70
C ILE A 407 -9.01 -13.65 8.85
N GLU A 408 -8.07 -14.55 8.55
CA GLU A 408 -8.33 -15.79 7.81
C GLU A 408 -9.25 -16.75 8.59
N ALA A 409 -9.12 -16.80 9.92
CA ALA A 409 -10.02 -17.53 10.81
C ALA A 409 -11.37 -16.84 11.07
N ARG A 410 -11.60 -15.62 10.53
CA ARG A 410 -12.78 -14.77 10.81
C ARG A 410 -13.00 -14.52 12.32
N ALA A 411 -11.91 -14.36 13.07
CA ALA A 411 -11.93 -14.24 14.54
C ALA A 411 -12.74 -13.02 15.04
N PRO A 412 -13.24 -13.05 16.29
CA PRO A 412 -13.98 -11.93 16.88
C PRO A 412 -13.21 -10.60 16.89
N PHE A 413 -13.96 -9.50 16.96
CA PHE A 413 -13.46 -8.16 17.18
C PHE A 413 -14.13 -7.53 18.41
N PRO A 414 -13.38 -6.89 19.34
CA PRO A 414 -11.92 -6.72 19.33
C PRO A 414 -11.15 -8.03 19.42
N PRO A 415 -9.97 -8.15 18.78
CA PRO A 415 -9.18 -9.37 18.83
C PRO A 415 -8.53 -9.52 20.22
N GLU A 416 -8.70 -10.67 20.86
CA GLU A 416 -7.92 -11.01 22.06
C GLU A 416 -6.48 -11.33 21.66
N LEU A 417 -5.51 -10.59 22.19
CA LEU A 417 -4.11 -10.71 21.81
C LEU A 417 -3.25 -10.91 23.06
N HIS A 418 -2.76 -12.13 23.28
CA HIS A 418 -1.84 -12.44 24.39
C HIS A 418 -0.41 -11.86 24.17
N ALA A 419 -0.33 -10.56 23.91
CA ALA A 419 0.88 -9.79 23.61
C ALA A 419 1.29 -8.96 24.82
N SER A 420 2.59 -8.95 25.15
CA SER A 420 3.14 -8.24 26.33
C SER A 420 3.10 -6.70 26.25
N ASN A 421 2.51 -6.15 25.18
CA ASN A 421 2.37 -4.72 24.92
C ASN A 421 0.96 -4.34 24.42
N GLU A 422 -0.04 -5.17 24.73
CA GLU A 422 -1.47 -4.81 24.60
C GLU A 422 -1.85 -3.77 25.69
N PRO A 423 -2.67 -2.74 25.39
CA PRO A 423 -3.16 -1.82 26.41
C PRO A 423 -4.16 -2.54 27.34
N ALA A 424 -4.14 -2.21 28.64
CA ALA A 424 -4.95 -2.86 29.67
C ALA A 424 -6.49 -2.80 29.44
N LYS A 425 -6.95 -2.00 28.49
CA LYS A 425 -8.29 -2.07 27.92
C LYS A 425 -8.26 -1.65 26.45
N LEU A 426 -8.89 -2.44 25.59
CA LEU A 426 -9.14 -2.07 24.19
C LEU A 426 -10.32 -1.08 24.11
N HIS A 427 -10.15 -0.01 23.34
CA HIS A 427 -11.14 1.06 23.15
C HIS A 427 -11.50 1.21 21.67
N PRO A 428 -12.49 0.45 21.16
CA PRO A 428 -12.95 0.59 19.78
C PRO A 428 -13.56 1.97 19.51
N LEU A 429 -13.20 2.52 18.36
CA LEU A 429 -13.72 3.76 17.80
C LEU A 429 -14.38 3.46 16.45
N PRO A 430 -15.31 4.31 15.97
CA PRO A 430 -15.72 4.28 14.56
C PRO A 430 -14.49 4.44 13.66
N ALA A 431 -14.34 3.60 12.64
CA ALA A 431 -13.19 3.68 11.74
C ALA A 431 -13.18 4.99 10.93
N GLY A 432 -14.36 5.57 10.69
CA GLY A 432 -14.50 6.85 9.99
C GLY A 432 -14.15 6.77 8.51
N PHE A 433 -14.45 5.65 7.83
CA PHE A 433 -14.44 5.62 6.38
C PHE A 433 -15.56 6.51 5.82
N PRO A 434 -15.31 7.31 4.77
CA PRO A 434 -16.37 8.06 4.10
C PRO A 434 -17.49 7.13 3.63
N GLN A 435 -18.76 7.49 3.87
CA GLN A 435 -19.88 6.70 3.38
C GLN A 435 -19.86 6.69 1.84
N ARG A 436 -20.18 5.54 1.23
CA ARG A 436 -20.15 5.37 -0.23
C ARG A 436 -21.22 6.25 -0.91
N GLY A 437 -20.85 7.45 -1.32
CA GLY A 437 -21.70 8.40 -2.05
C GLY A 437 -21.84 9.79 -1.42
N GLN A 438 -21.41 9.99 -0.17
CA GLN A 438 -21.47 11.32 0.45
C GLN A 438 -20.54 12.32 -0.26
N PRO A 439 -21.02 13.55 -0.57
CA PRO A 439 -20.15 14.65 -0.98
C PRO A 439 -19.12 14.99 0.11
N THR A 440 -17.89 15.29 -0.29
CA THR A 440 -16.83 15.73 0.64
C THR A 440 -16.80 17.25 0.86
N HIS A 441 -17.77 17.99 0.32
CA HIS A 441 -17.77 19.46 0.25
C HIS A 441 -19.14 20.08 0.52
N ASP A 442 -19.08 21.33 0.97
CA ASP A 442 -20.20 22.25 1.12
C ASP A 442 -20.89 22.54 -0.23
N PRO A 443 -22.24 22.64 -0.30
CA PRO A 443 -22.98 22.90 -1.54
C PRO A 443 -22.66 24.21 -2.27
N GLY A 444 -21.84 25.11 -1.70
CA GLY A 444 -21.35 26.31 -2.40
C GLY A 444 -20.29 26.08 -3.50
N ALA A 445 -19.79 24.85 -3.71
CA ALA A 445 -18.69 24.56 -4.64
C ALA A 445 -19.13 23.90 -5.97
N GLU A 446 -19.03 24.62 -7.09
CA GLU A 446 -19.21 24.02 -8.42
C GLU A 446 -18.04 23.08 -8.83
N PRO A 447 -18.30 22.05 -9.65
CA PRO A 447 -17.63 20.77 -9.42
C PRO A 447 -16.38 20.52 -10.29
N THR A 448 -15.35 19.93 -9.67
CA THR A 448 -14.54 18.93 -10.41
C THR A 448 -15.45 17.76 -10.79
N GLY A 449 -15.56 17.47 -12.09
CA GLY A 449 -16.64 16.67 -12.68
C GLY A 449 -16.93 15.30 -12.04
N ALA A 450 -18.18 14.85 -12.23
CA ALA A 450 -18.83 13.74 -11.51
C ALA A 450 -17.94 12.53 -11.19
N GLY A 451 -17.78 12.24 -9.90
CA GLY A 451 -17.26 10.97 -9.42
C GLY A 451 -18.27 9.83 -9.65
N PRO A 452 -17.82 8.57 -9.80
CA PRO A 452 -18.70 7.45 -10.15
C PRO A 452 -19.55 6.91 -8.98
N SER A 453 -20.06 7.79 -8.10
CA SER A 453 -20.87 7.45 -6.93
C SER A 453 -21.63 8.66 -6.35
N THR A 454 -22.85 8.89 -6.81
CA THR A 454 -23.82 9.84 -6.22
C THR A 454 -25.24 9.37 -6.52
N PRO A 455 -26.05 9.06 -5.50
CA PRO A 455 -27.39 9.67 -5.38
C PRO A 455 -27.52 10.59 -4.15
N GLU A 456 -28.75 10.95 -3.79
CA GLU A 456 -29.11 12.16 -3.02
C GLU A 456 -28.98 12.06 -1.47
N GLN A 457 -29.47 13.12 -0.79
CA GLN A 457 -29.12 13.61 0.56
C GLN A 457 -29.65 12.71 1.72
N GLU A 458 -29.28 12.83 3.02
CA GLU A 458 -29.18 14.03 3.87
C GLU A 458 -28.38 13.83 5.21
N ILE A 459 -28.00 14.94 5.86
CA ILE A 459 -27.77 15.14 7.33
C ILE A 459 -26.47 14.55 7.98
N GLN A 460 -26.14 15.03 9.20
CA GLN A 460 -24.81 15.54 9.58
C GLN A 460 -24.46 15.47 11.10
N GLU A 461 -23.21 15.80 11.45
CA GLU A 461 -22.79 16.64 12.61
C GLU A 461 -22.27 16.08 13.97
N GLU A 462 -22.44 14.81 14.37
CA GLU A 462 -21.98 14.40 15.72
C GLU A 462 -20.44 14.29 15.93
N VAL A 463 -19.66 14.05 14.85
CA VAL A 463 -18.25 13.59 14.94
C VAL A 463 -17.29 14.61 15.57
N LEU A 464 -17.57 15.91 15.50
CA LEU A 464 -16.59 16.97 15.82
C LEU A 464 -16.32 17.17 17.31
N LYS A 465 -17.06 16.54 18.22
CA LYS A 465 -16.95 16.77 19.68
C LYS A 465 -15.98 15.82 20.41
N LEU A 466 -15.33 14.88 19.71
CA LEU A 466 -14.49 13.82 20.30
C LEU A 466 -13.00 13.87 19.89
N LEU A 467 -12.54 14.96 19.27
CA LEU A 467 -11.23 15.01 18.58
C LEU A 467 -10.26 16.10 19.08
N ASP A 468 -10.09 16.27 20.40
CA ASP A 468 -8.87 16.91 20.94
C ASP A 468 -7.80 15.84 21.27
N PRO A 469 -6.66 15.79 20.55
CA PRO A 469 -5.60 14.82 20.81
C PRO A 469 -4.89 15.00 22.17
N ARG A 470 -5.31 15.96 23.02
CA ARG A 470 -4.79 16.12 24.39
C ARG A 470 -5.67 15.48 25.48
N VAL A 471 -6.81 14.88 25.15
CA VAL A 471 -7.78 14.38 26.15
C VAL A 471 -7.97 12.86 26.09
N LEU A 472 -6.89 12.13 26.34
CA LEU A 472 -6.96 10.73 26.81
C LEU A 472 -6.14 10.58 28.10
N PHE A 473 -6.85 10.43 29.22
CA PHE A 473 -6.37 10.05 30.56
C PHE A 473 -5.43 11.01 31.32
N GLY A 474 -6.04 11.97 32.01
CA GLY A 474 -6.10 11.90 33.48
C GLY A 474 -4.81 12.03 34.30
N ALA A 475 -4.35 13.28 34.48
CA ALA A 475 -3.62 13.69 35.69
C ALA A 475 -4.18 15.04 36.18
N PRO A 476 -4.40 15.25 37.50
CA PRO A 476 -4.94 16.51 38.00
C PRO A 476 -3.89 17.63 37.88
N PRO A 477 -4.28 18.85 37.45
CA PRO A 477 -3.32 19.94 37.25
C PRO A 477 -2.77 20.44 38.58
N LEU A 478 -1.43 20.40 38.72
CA LEU A 478 -0.70 21.04 39.81
C LEU A 478 -0.91 22.56 39.76
N ARG A 479 -1.87 23.06 40.56
CA ARG A 479 -2.08 24.50 40.72
C ARG A 479 -0.89 25.12 41.45
N TYR A 480 -0.09 25.90 40.73
CA TYR A 480 0.82 26.86 41.34
C TYR A 480 0.02 27.84 42.20
N CYS A 481 0.26 27.81 43.51
CA CYS A 481 -0.49 28.60 44.48
C CYS A 481 0.35 29.79 44.95
N THR A 482 0.10 30.97 44.35
CA THR A 482 0.61 32.24 44.88
C THR A 482 -0.19 32.66 46.11
N ARG A 483 0.51 33.13 47.15
CA ARG A 483 -0.04 33.74 48.37
C ARG A 483 -0.99 34.92 47.99
N THR A 484 -1.97 35.33 48.79
CA THR A 484 -1.85 35.66 50.22
C THR A 484 -3.18 35.57 51.00
N ALA A 485 -3.06 35.49 52.33
CA ALA A 485 -4.09 35.26 53.34
C ALA A 485 -5.35 36.14 53.34
N LEU A 486 -6.45 35.59 53.87
CA LEU A 486 -6.99 36.00 55.19
C LEU A 486 -7.90 34.89 55.77
N ALA A 487 -8.30 35.02 57.04
CA ALA A 487 -8.99 33.97 57.81
C ALA A 487 -10.52 34.17 57.86
N TRP A 488 -11.27 33.15 58.32
CA TRP A 488 -12.10 33.19 59.54
C TRP A 488 -12.65 31.78 59.91
N ARG A 489 -13.42 31.67 61.00
CA ARG A 489 -13.59 30.46 61.85
C ARG A 489 -14.88 29.65 61.64
N ARG A 490 -14.86 28.36 62.06
CA ARG A 490 -15.96 27.58 62.71
C ARG A 490 -17.19 27.20 61.85
N ASP A 491 -18.02 26.19 62.16
CA ASP A 491 -18.11 25.24 63.31
C ASP A 491 -18.63 23.81 62.89
N LEU A 492 -18.94 22.93 63.87
CA LEU A 492 -19.34 21.50 63.83
C LEU A 492 -20.87 21.24 63.62
N PRO A 493 -21.46 20.01 63.77
CA PRO A 493 -21.22 18.71 63.10
C PRO A 493 -22.50 17.84 62.75
N CYS A 494 -22.29 16.69 62.08
CA CYS A 494 -22.90 15.33 62.24
C CYS A 494 -24.39 15.07 62.62
N GLN A 495 -25.09 14.23 61.82
CA GLN A 495 -25.95 13.05 62.22
C GLN A 495 -26.37 12.23 60.94
N LYS A 496 -26.29 10.88 60.87
CA LYS A 496 -27.19 9.76 61.33
C LYS A 496 -28.49 9.56 60.48
N ASP A 497 -28.96 8.35 60.12
CA ASP A 497 -28.38 6.97 60.13
C ASP A 497 -28.39 6.32 58.70
N THR A 498 -29.10 5.26 58.24
CA THR A 498 -30.13 4.33 58.80
C THR A 498 -30.07 2.91 58.14
N GLN A 499 -31.16 2.35 57.57
CA GLN A 499 -31.34 0.93 57.12
C GLN A 499 -32.22 0.89 55.82
N GLU A 500 -32.60 -0.22 55.13
CA GLU A 500 -32.59 -1.68 55.43
C GLU A 500 -32.58 -2.61 54.15
N LYS A 501 -32.61 -3.94 54.39
CA LYS A 501 -32.51 -5.16 53.52
C LYS A 501 -33.52 -5.28 52.36
N TYR A 502 -33.24 -6.20 51.41
CA TYR A 502 -34.03 -7.45 51.21
C TYR A 502 -33.26 -8.51 50.38
N THR A 503 -33.66 -9.78 50.46
CA THR A 503 -33.08 -10.98 49.78
C THR A 503 -34.18 -11.93 49.30
N HIS A 504 -33.94 -12.78 48.29
CA HIS A 504 -34.57 -14.10 48.11
C HIS A 504 -33.84 -14.96 47.03
N ASP A 505 -33.90 -16.29 47.18
CA ASP A 505 -33.29 -17.31 46.31
C ASP A 505 -34.30 -17.99 45.36
N THR A 506 -33.83 -18.78 44.37
CA THR A 506 -34.23 -20.21 44.21
C THR A 506 -33.43 -20.96 43.12
N ASN A 507 -33.41 -22.29 43.19
CA ASN A 507 -32.58 -23.22 42.39
C ASN A 507 -33.32 -23.90 41.22
N ILE A 508 -32.56 -24.43 40.25
CA ILE A 508 -32.86 -25.67 39.49
C ILE A 508 -31.54 -26.50 39.42
N ASP A 509 -31.64 -27.84 39.41
CA ASP A 509 -30.51 -28.78 39.64
C ASP A 509 -30.63 -30.09 38.80
N CYS A 510 -29.54 -30.89 38.77
CA CYS A 510 -29.40 -32.29 38.28
C CYS A 510 -29.48 -32.55 36.75
N SER A 511 -28.79 -33.54 36.13
CA SER A 511 -27.68 -34.49 36.48
C SER A 511 -27.18 -35.18 35.16
N SER A 512 -26.31 -36.19 35.00
CA SER A 512 -25.37 -37.04 35.80
C SER A 512 -24.45 -37.86 34.82
N ARG A 513 -23.53 -38.71 35.34
CA ARG A 513 -22.73 -39.81 34.70
C ARG A 513 -21.46 -39.42 33.91
N GLU A 514 -20.23 -39.66 34.39
CA GLU A 514 -19.50 -40.95 34.61
C GLU A 514 -19.21 -41.78 33.32
N THR A 515 -18.03 -42.40 33.07
CA THR A 515 -16.67 -42.45 33.68
C THR A 515 -15.69 -43.17 32.70
N VAL A 516 -14.35 -43.17 32.96
CA VAL A 516 -13.29 -44.17 32.58
C VAL A 516 -12.03 -43.60 31.85
N LEU A 517 -10.85 -44.08 32.28
CA LEU A 517 -9.48 -43.87 31.73
C LEU A 517 -8.86 -45.23 31.32
N PRO A 518 -7.92 -45.29 30.35
CA PRO A 518 -6.46 -45.25 30.64
C PRO A 518 -5.66 -44.38 29.63
N ALA A 519 -4.57 -43.65 29.94
CA ALA A 519 -3.37 -43.86 30.78
C ALA A 519 -2.13 -44.40 30.01
N ALA A 520 -1.13 -43.53 29.80
CA ALA A 520 0.25 -43.87 29.44
C ALA A 520 1.26 -42.80 29.94
N ARG A 521 2.45 -43.25 30.36
CA ARG A 521 3.66 -42.52 30.82
C ARG A 521 4.89 -43.30 30.27
N PRO A 522 6.18 -42.91 30.44
CA PRO A 522 6.82 -41.84 31.24
C PRO A 522 7.62 -40.85 30.32
N VAL A 523 8.61 -40.00 30.69
CA VAL A 523 9.67 -39.97 31.73
C VAL A 523 10.01 -38.53 32.17
N GLN A 524 10.47 -38.35 33.41
CA GLN A 524 11.09 -37.12 33.93
C GLN A 524 12.49 -37.39 34.51
N SER A 525 13.43 -36.46 34.27
CA SER A 525 14.58 -36.12 35.13
C SER A 525 15.30 -34.90 34.52
N SER A 526 15.94 -33.98 35.26
CA SER A 526 15.89 -33.69 36.70
C SER A 526 16.46 -32.27 36.97
N GLN A 527 15.99 -31.64 38.06
CA GLN A 527 16.63 -30.61 38.93
C GLN A 527 17.75 -29.71 38.33
N SER A 528 17.66 -28.38 38.22
CA SER A 528 17.29 -27.30 39.18
C SER A 528 18.40 -26.89 40.19
N VAL A 529 18.98 -25.69 39.99
CA VAL A 529 19.65 -24.87 41.04
C VAL A 529 19.36 -23.39 40.75
N SER A 530 19.12 -22.57 41.78
CA SER A 530 18.88 -21.12 41.72
C SER A 530 20.21 -20.31 41.72
N THR A 531 20.30 -18.97 41.77
CA THR A 531 20.00 -18.14 42.97
C THR A 531 20.34 -16.65 42.74
N LEU A 532 19.45 -15.75 43.18
CA LEU A 532 19.59 -14.31 43.55
C LEU A 532 20.07 -13.20 42.57
N TYR A 533 19.37 -12.06 42.70
CA TYR A 533 19.73 -10.67 42.30
C TYR A 533 20.51 -9.96 43.43
N PRO A 534 21.08 -8.75 43.18
CA PRO A 534 20.46 -7.53 43.73
C PRO A 534 20.50 -6.28 42.80
N LEU A 535 19.90 -5.16 43.23
CA LEU A 535 19.79 -3.88 42.48
C LEU A 535 20.71 -2.76 43.02
N ALA A 536 21.15 -1.87 42.14
CA ALA A 536 21.33 -0.41 42.32
C ALA A 536 21.43 0.22 40.91
N ARG A 537 20.69 1.25 40.46
CA ARG A 537 20.36 2.62 40.92
C ARG A 537 21.48 3.68 40.82
N ASP A 538 21.18 4.66 39.97
CA ASP A 538 21.49 6.10 40.02
C ASP A 538 22.93 6.61 40.24
N THR A 539 23.53 7.12 39.15
CA THR A 539 24.27 8.39 39.14
C THR A 539 23.98 9.15 37.85
N GLY A 540 24.06 10.49 37.85
CA GLY A 540 23.77 11.35 36.70
C GLY A 540 24.93 12.29 36.35
N LEU A 541 24.62 13.37 35.62
CA LEU A 541 25.55 14.34 34.97
C LEU A 541 26.20 13.79 33.68
N SER A 542 26.57 14.60 32.68
CA SER A 542 26.06 15.92 32.24
C SER A 542 26.54 16.16 30.78
N ALA A 543 26.08 17.23 30.12
CA ALA A 543 26.38 17.46 28.71
C ALA A 543 27.70 18.23 28.47
N ARG A 544 28.56 17.70 27.56
CA ARG A 544 29.38 18.42 26.54
C ARG A 544 30.23 17.42 25.76
N GLY A 545 30.49 17.69 24.47
CA GLY A 545 31.26 16.81 23.58
C GLY A 545 31.27 17.23 22.12
N TRP A 546 31.44 18.53 21.84
CA TRP A 546 31.73 19.02 20.48
C TRP A 546 33.24 18.93 20.20
N ASP A 547 33.58 18.89 18.91
CA ASP A 547 34.90 19.10 18.31
C ASP A 547 36.08 18.22 18.76
N LEU A 548 36.37 17.18 17.97
CA LEU A 548 37.75 16.68 17.76
C LEU A 548 37.86 15.76 16.52
N CYS A 549 37.86 16.35 15.31
CA CYS A 549 38.50 15.79 14.08
C CYS A 549 38.40 16.74 12.86
N ARG A 550 39.31 17.73 12.79
CA ARG A 550 39.70 18.40 11.53
C ARG A 550 41.10 19.00 11.73
N GLN A 551 41.87 19.15 10.65
CA GLN A 551 43.32 19.45 10.62
C GLN A 551 44.19 18.25 11.06
N HIS A 552 45.31 17.91 10.42
CA HIS A 552 45.95 18.38 9.17
C HIS A 552 46.27 17.14 8.28
N ILE A 553 46.55 17.26 6.97
CA ILE A 553 47.82 17.72 6.36
C ILE A 553 47.55 18.44 5.02
N SER A 554 48.22 19.57 4.80
CA SER A 554 48.40 20.25 3.51
C SER A 554 49.51 19.55 2.71
N GLY A 555 49.38 19.29 1.41
CA GLY A 555 49.47 20.26 0.30
C GLY A 555 50.35 19.61 -0.79
N ASP A 556 50.47 20.12 -2.02
CA ASP A 556 49.89 21.32 -2.61
C ASP A 556 49.79 21.13 -4.16
N GLN A 557 49.11 22.05 -4.87
CA GLN A 557 49.27 22.45 -6.30
C GLN A 557 49.93 21.48 -7.33
N LEU A 558 49.38 21.21 -8.53
CA LEU A 558 48.88 22.17 -9.54
C LEU A 558 48.25 21.47 -10.77
N ALA A 559 47.46 22.22 -11.56
CA ALA A 559 47.15 22.08 -13.00
C ALA A 559 46.70 20.73 -13.64
N ALA A 560 45.53 20.77 -14.30
CA ALA A 560 45.23 19.95 -15.49
C ALA A 560 45.73 20.70 -16.76
N PRO A 561 46.04 20.02 -17.90
CA PRO A 561 44.96 19.63 -18.82
C PRO A 561 45.23 18.42 -19.78
N ARG A 562 44.17 18.04 -20.53
CA ARG A 562 44.15 17.50 -21.92
C ARG A 562 44.70 16.08 -22.27
N SER A 563 43.72 15.20 -22.58
CA SER A 563 43.56 14.44 -23.85
C SER A 563 44.53 13.33 -24.32
N THR A 564 43.97 12.42 -25.15
CA THR A 564 44.58 11.34 -25.96
C THR A 564 45.32 10.24 -25.18
N ASP A 565 44.93 8.95 -25.22
CA ASP A 565 44.61 7.99 -26.31
C ASP A 565 45.84 7.18 -26.77
N GLN A 566 45.61 5.90 -27.09
CA GLN A 566 46.59 4.82 -27.36
C GLN A 566 47.40 4.42 -26.09
N PHE A 567 47.71 3.15 -25.82
CA PHE A 567 48.19 2.11 -26.75
C PHE A 567 47.57 0.72 -26.57
N ARG A 568 47.87 -0.20 -27.50
CA ARG A 568 47.22 -1.51 -27.65
C ARG A 568 48.25 -2.63 -27.84
N ARG A 569 48.05 -3.78 -27.18
CA ARG A 569 48.70 -5.11 -27.36
C ARG A 569 50.20 -5.25 -27.10
N THR A 570 50.55 -6.34 -26.38
CA THR A 570 51.41 -7.43 -26.92
C THR A 570 51.03 -8.76 -26.24
N GLN A 571 50.77 -9.79 -27.07
CA GLN A 571 51.00 -11.25 -26.93
C GLN A 571 50.74 -11.96 -25.56
N GLU A 572 50.10 -13.14 -25.47
CA GLU A 572 50.43 -14.45 -26.09
C GLU A 572 51.84 -14.96 -25.71
N HIS A 573 52.08 -16.21 -25.33
CA HIS A 573 51.29 -17.44 -25.35
C HIS A 573 51.79 -18.39 -24.24
N THR A 574 50.91 -19.19 -23.62
CA THR A 574 51.27 -20.59 -23.27
C THR A 574 50.03 -21.48 -23.17
N ARG A 575 50.16 -22.73 -23.61
CA ARG A 575 49.19 -23.84 -23.40
C ARG A 575 49.57 -24.51 -22.06
N GLY A 576 48.69 -25.09 -21.24
CA GLY A 576 47.29 -25.47 -21.44
C GLY A 576 47.11 -26.97 -21.13
N TRP A 577 46.34 -27.33 -20.10
CA TRP A 577 46.13 -28.72 -19.65
C TRP A 577 44.68 -28.92 -19.13
N ARG A 578 44.11 -30.12 -19.36
CA ARG A 578 42.92 -30.68 -18.69
C ARG A 578 43.17 -32.17 -18.49
N PRO A 579 42.91 -32.73 -17.30
CA PRO A 579 41.65 -33.41 -17.01
C PRO A 579 40.99 -32.84 -15.73
N GLY A 580 39.89 -33.31 -15.15
CA GLY A 580 38.97 -34.44 -15.42
C GLY A 580 37.89 -34.46 -14.32
N CYS A 581 36.78 -35.19 -14.49
CA CYS A 581 35.62 -35.05 -13.61
C CYS A 581 35.73 -35.82 -12.28
N ILE A 582 35.59 -35.11 -11.15
CA ILE A 582 35.00 -35.62 -9.89
C ILE A 582 34.07 -34.53 -9.34
N GLY A 583 32.90 -34.90 -8.83
CA GLY A 583 31.90 -33.95 -8.32
C GLY A 583 31.91 -33.79 -6.80
N ALA A 584 31.49 -32.62 -6.31
CA ALA A 584 31.19 -32.36 -4.90
C ALA A 584 29.96 -31.44 -4.77
N SER A 585 29.08 -31.75 -3.83
CA SER A 585 27.92 -30.90 -3.49
C SER A 585 28.36 -29.77 -2.57
N LEU A 586 28.01 -28.52 -2.90
CA LEU A 586 28.24 -27.35 -2.04
C LEU A 586 27.01 -26.43 -1.97
N THR A 587 26.06 -26.81 -1.11
CA THR A 587 24.99 -25.95 -0.62
C THR A 587 25.55 -24.66 -0.02
N HIS A 588 25.40 -23.54 -0.74
CA HIS A 588 25.76 -22.22 -0.24
C HIS A 588 24.59 -21.60 0.53
N ALA A 589 24.69 -21.60 1.86
CA ALA A 589 23.83 -20.81 2.73
C ALA A 589 24.30 -19.34 2.74
N THR A 590 23.56 -18.44 2.09
CA THR A 590 23.89 -17.01 2.06
C THR A 590 23.38 -16.31 3.32
N VAL A 591 24.29 -16.03 4.26
CA VAL A 591 23.98 -15.28 5.49
C VAL A 591 24.01 -13.77 5.20
N HIS A 592 22.85 -13.13 5.14
CA HIS A 592 22.75 -11.67 5.01
C HIS A 592 22.91 -10.97 6.37
N PHE A 593 24.08 -10.37 6.60
CA PHE A 593 24.25 -9.38 7.67
C PHE A 593 23.65 -8.03 7.24
N TYR A 594 22.50 -7.67 7.81
CA TYR A 594 22.05 -6.28 7.84
C TYR A 594 22.71 -5.56 9.02
N ARG A 595 23.49 -4.52 8.74
CA ARG A 595 23.97 -3.57 9.76
C ARG A 595 22.98 -2.42 9.82
N SER A 596 22.46 -2.14 11.02
CA SER A 596 21.56 -1.01 11.27
C SER A 596 22.34 0.31 11.40
N SER A 597 21.81 1.36 10.81
CA SER A 597 22.11 2.77 11.10
C SER A 597 20.84 3.56 10.81
#